data_AF-A0A383U2F2-F1
#
_entry.id   AF-A0A383U2F2-F1
#
_cell.length_a   1.000
_cell.length_b   1.000
_cell.length_c   1.000
_cell.angle_alpha   90.00
_cell.angle_beta   90.00
_cell.angle_gamma   90.00
#
_symmetry.space_group_name_H-M   'P 1'
#
loop_
_entity.id
_entity.type
_entity.pdbx_description
1 polymer ?
#
loop_
_entity_poly.entity_id
_entity_poly.type
_entity_poly.pdbx_seq_one_letter_code
_entity_poly.pdbx_strand_id
1 'polypeptide(L)' 'MNSQDFIQEISKGYTLKGKIFTLGKGKFQNEIEPKASVNIPLKTLNRHGLIAGTTGTGRTKTLQIIFEKKS' A
#
# COMPACT_ATOMS: atom_id res chain seq x y z
N MET A 1 12.15 -5.37 -16.40
CA MET A 1 12.02 -5.39 -14.94
C MET A 1 11.38 -6.71 -14.58
N ASN A 2 12.07 -7.57 -13.83
CA ASN A 2 11.57 -8.90 -13.48
C ASN A 2 10.83 -8.84 -12.12
N SER A 3 10.03 -9.86 -11.79
CA SER A 3 9.25 -9.89 -10.53
C SER A 3 10.13 -9.67 -9.29
N GLN A 4 11.36 -10.19 -9.28
CA GLN A 4 12.31 -9.97 -8.18
C GLN A 4 12.71 -8.50 -8.00
N ASP A 5 12.96 -7.78 -9.10
CA ASP A 5 13.31 -6.34 -9.05
C ASP A 5 12.13 -5.53 -8.50
N PHE A 6 10.91 -5.88 -8.92
CA PHE A 6 9.68 -5.24 -8.44
C PHE A 6 9.48 -5.48 -6.94
N ILE A 7 9.63 -6.72 -6.47
CA ILE A 7 9.56 -7.04 -5.05
C ILE A 7 10.60 -6.24 -4.26
N GLN A 8 11.83 -6.13 -4.77
CA GLN A 8 12.88 -5.39 -4.09
C GLN A 8 12.59 -3.89 -4.04
N GLU A 9 12.09 -3.29 -5.11
CA GLU A 9 11.75 -1.87 -5.15
C GLU A 9 10.62 -1.53 -4.18
N ILE A 10 9.53 -2.31 -4.21
CA ILE A 10 8.41 -2.16 -3.27
C ILE A 10 8.88 -2.42 -1.85
N SER A 11 9.64 -3.49 -1.61
CA SER A 11 10.16 -3.82 -0.29
C SER A 11 11.03 -2.69 0.24
N LYS A 12 11.97 -2.14 -0.57
CA LYS A 12 12.81 -1.01 -0.16
C LYS A 12 12.00 0.25 0.14
N GLY A 13 11.02 0.60 -0.71
CA GLY A 13 10.17 1.78 -0.53
C GLY A 13 9.22 1.70 0.68
N TYR A 14 8.83 0.47 1.06
CA TYR A 14 7.90 0.20 2.17
C TYR A 14 8.54 -0.57 3.33
N THR A 15 9.88 -0.59 3.43
CA THR A 15 10.62 -1.08 4.60
C THR A 15 10.48 -0.05 5.72
N LEU A 16 9.59 -0.31 6.65
CA LEU A 16 9.23 0.65 7.68
C LEU A 16 9.48 0.04 9.07
N LYS A 17 10.10 0.82 9.95
CA LYS A 17 10.38 0.43 11.34
C LYS A 17 9.25 0.92 12.25
N GLY A 18 8.74 0.04 13.12
CA GLY A 18 7.70 0.33 14.12
C GLY A 18 6.33 -0.21 13.75
N LYS A 19 5.26 0.34 14.35
CA LYS A 19 3.89 -0.07 14.02
C LYS A 19 3.53 0.36 12.59
N ILE A 20 3.24 -0.63 11.76
CA ILE A 20 2.89 -0.47 10.35
C ILE A 20 1.42 -0.81 10.12
N PHE A 21 0.83 -0.17 9.13
CA PHE A 21 -0.50 -0.47 8.61
C PHE A 21 -0.37 -1.02 7.18
N THR A 22 -0.78 -2.26 6.98
CA THR A 22 -0.76 -2.90 5.67
C THR A 22 -1.98 -2.45 4.87
N LEU A 23 -1.75 -1.66 3.81
CA LEU A 23 -2.79 -1.21 2.91
C LEU A 23 -3.15 -2.27 1.86
N GLY A 24 -2.17 -3.08 1.46
CA GLY A 24 -2.38 -4.10 0.44
C GLY A 24 -1.09 -4.72 -0.09
N LYS A 25 -1.21 -5.34 -1.27
CA LYS A 25 -0.12 -6.00 -2.00
C LYS A 25 0.06 -5.33 -3.35
N GLY A 26 1.30 -5.22 -3.80
CA GLY A 26 1.66 -4.72 -5.11
C GLY A 26 1.14 -5.64 -6.21
N LYS A 27 0.73 -5.04 -7.33
CA LYS A 27 0.29 -5.74 -8.52
C LYS A 27 1.38 -5.64 -9.58
N PHE A 28 1.90 -6.77 -10.04
CA PHE A 28 2.94 -6.85 -11.07
C PHE A 28 2.40 -7.61 -12.28
N GLN A 29 2.50 -7.03 -13.48
CA GLN A 29 2.04 -7.65 -14.74
C GLN A 29 0.62 -8.23 -14.67
N ASN A 30 -0.28 -7.49 -14.02
CA ASN A 30 -1.67 -7.88 -13.82
C ASN A 30 -1.93 -8.97 -12.76
N GLU A 31 -0.89 -9.54 -12.14
CA GLU A 31 -0.97 -10.49 -11.03
C GLU A 31 -0.67 -9.83 -9.68
N ILE A 32 -1.28 -10.35 -8.62
CA ILE A 32 -1.02 -9.88 -7.25
C ILE A 32 0.28 -10.54 -6.78
N GLU A 33 1.29 -9.75 -6.44
CA GLU A 33 2.56 -10.26 -5.92
C GLU A 33 2.51 -10.31 -4.39
N PRO A 34 2.34 -11.50 -3.77
CA PRO A 34 2.18 -11.62 -2.32
C PRO A 34 3.40 -11.15 -1.52
N LYS A 35 4.59 -11.14 -2.14
CA LYS A 35 5.84 -10.69 -1.49
C LYS A 35 6.00 -9.17 -1.50
N ALA A 36 5.27 -8.46 -2.36
CA ALA A 36 5.33 -7.01 -2.49
C ALA A 36 4.31 -6.34 -1.54
N SER A 37 4.53 -6.42 -0.23
CA SER A 37 3.61 -5.81 0.75
C SER A 37 3.75 -4.28 0.79
N VAL A 38 2.64 -3.57 0.64
CA VAL A 38 2.56 -2.11 0.74
C VAL A 38 2.12 -1.74 2.15
N ASN A 39 3.08 -1.25 2.93
CA ASN A 39 2.90 -0.89 4.34
C ASN A 39 3.08 0.61 4.50
N ILE A 40 2.36 1.25 5.42
CA ILE A 40 2.57 2.66 5.79
C ILE A 40 2.79 2.75 7.31
N PRO A 41 3.72 3.58 7.81
CA PRO A 41 3.90 3.73 9.26
C PRO A 41 2.67 4.40 9.87
N LEU A 42 2.17 3.86 10.99
CA LEU A 42 1.08 4.54 11.72
C LEU A 42 1.47 5.96 12.15
N LYS A 43 2.76 6.20 12.43
CA LYS A 43 3.28 7.52 12.80
C LYS A 43 3.18 8.59 11.71
N THR A 44 3.13 8.19 10.43
CA THR A 44 2.97 9.14 9.30
C THR A 44 1.52 9.27 8.87
N LEU A 45 0.62 8.43 9.43
CA LEU A 45 -0.79 8.40 9.13
C LEU A 45 -1.48 9.54 9.89
N ASN A 46 -1.48 10.72 9.28
CA ASN A 46 -2.19 11.89 9.79
C ASN A 46 -3.59 11.98 9.16
N ARG A 47 -4.45 12.84 9.72
CA ARG A 47 -5.84 13.06 9.25
C ARG A 47 -5.95 13.74 7.87
N HIS A 48 -4.84 14.02 7.21
CA HIS A 48 -4.75 14.65 5.89
C HIS A 48 -3.99 13.71 4.93
N GLY A 49 -4.69 12.68 4.44
CA GLY A 49 -4.14 11.75 3.44
C GLY A 49 -4.53 12.15 2.01
N LEU A 50 -3.60 12.01 1.06
CA LEU A 50 -3.87 12.14 -0.38
C LEU A 50 -4.00 10.74 -1.00
N ILE A 51 -5.18 10.41 -1.53
CA ILE A 51 -5.38 9.19 -2.32
C ILE A 51 -5.53 9.57 -3.79
N ALA A 52 -4.45 9.42 -4.56
CA ALA A 52 -4.44 9.57 -6.01
C ALA A 52 -4.58 8.20 -6.71
N GLY A 53 -5.16 8.18 -7.91
CA GLY A 53 -5.39 6.96 -8.74
C GLY A 53 -6.22 7.33 -9.97
N THR A 54 -6.47 6.49 -10.97
CA THR A 54 -7.40 6.87 -12.07
C THR A 54 -8.86 6.57 -11.68
N THR A 55 -9.85 7.22 -12.31
CA THR A 55 -11.28 6.97 -12.00
C THR A 55 -11.59 5.48 -12.19
N GLY A 56 -12.22 4.84 -11.20
CA GLY A 56 -12.51 3.39 -11.21
C GLY A 56 -11.49 2.49 -10.49
N THR A 57 -10.35 3.03 -10.03
CA THR A 57 -9.33 2.26 -9.28
C THR A 57 -9.59 2.14 -7.76
N GLY A 58 -10.82 2.43 -7.32
CA GLY A 58 -11.23 2.20 -5.94
C GLY A 58 -10.81 3.27 -4.93
N ARG A 59 -10.50 4.52 -5.34
CA ARG A 59 -10.12 5.63 -4.44
C ARG A 59 -11.01 5.73 -3.18
N THR A 60 -12.33 5.64 -3.35
CA THR A 60 -13.31 5.70 -2.25
C THR A 60 -13.30 4.44 -1.37
N LYS A 61 -13.14 3.25 -1.97
CA LYS A 61 -12.99 2.00 -1.21
C LYS A 61 -11.71 1.99 -0.39
N THR A 62 -10.61 2.56 -0.90
CA THR A 62 -9.36 2.69 -0.15
C THR A 62 -9.54 3.60 1.07
N LEU A 63 -10.24 4.74 0.93
CA LEU A 63 -10.62 5.59 2.07
C LEU A 63 -11.47 4.83 3.10
N GLN A 64 -12.50 4.11 2.63
CA GLN A 64 -13.39 3.36 3.50
C GLN A 64 -12.65 2.27 4.30
N ILE A 65 -11.78 1.48 3.66
CA ILE A 65 -10.97 0.46 4.32
C ILE A 65 -10.05 1.06 5.38
N ILE A 66 -9.44 2.23 5.13
CA ILE A 66 -8.59 2.91 6.11
C ILE A 66 -9.40 3.32 7.35
N PHE A 67 -10.63 3.82 7.18
CA PHE A 67 -11.51 4.17 8.30
C PHE A 67 -12.00 2.93 9.06
N GLU A 68 -12.43 1.89 8.34
CA GLU A 68 -12.95 0.65 8.95
C GLU A 68 -11.88 -0.09 9.75
N LYS A 69 -10.63 -0.13 9.25
CA LYS A 69 -9.52 -0.82 9.92
C LYS A 69 -8.91 -0.06 11.12
N LYS A 70 -9.38 1.16 11.41
CA LYS A 70 -8.88 1.98 12.52
C LYS A 70 -9.63 1.74 13.84
N SER A 71 -10.62 0.83 13.88
CA SER A 71 -11.22 0.31 15.12
C SER A 71 -10.47 -0.91 15.63
#